data_AF-A0A2I0B0M4-F1
#
_entry.id   AF-A0A2I0B0M4-F1
#
_cell.length_a   1.000
_cell.length_b   1.000
_cell.length_c   1.000
_cell.angle_alpha   90.00
_cell.angle_beta   90.00
_cell.angle_gamma   90.00
#
_symmetry.space_group_name_H-M   'P 1'
#
loop_
_entity.id
_entity.type
_entity.pdbx_description
1 polymer ?
#
loop_
_entity_poly.entity_id
_entity_poly.type
_entity_poly.pdbx_seq_one_letter_code
_entity_poly.pdbx_strand_id
1 'polypeptide(L)'
;MDDLELTMAIQGLSSTSGSEGGGCNMRDLDMNRPASGPEEEFPAGSEEEEGGDGDGDGDGGNRPKKLRLSREQSLLLEESFRLNQTLNPKQKETLASKLRLRQRQVEVWFQNRRARTKLKQTEMECEYLKRCFGLLTEENRRLQREVEELRGLRVAPPTVLSPVTRRPMPASAFTMCPRCQRLSMAAAPPSAAA
;
A
#
# COMPACT_ATOMS: atom_id res chain seq x y z
N MET A 1 9.66 6.69 38.88
CA MET A 1 8.63 7.71 39.14
C MET A 1 9.02 8.91 38.30
N ASP A 2 8.50 9.13 37.10
CA ASP A 2 7.31 8.56 36.45
C ASP A 2 7.48 8.64 34.92
N ASP A 3 7.08 7.56 34.24
CA ASP A 3 6.83 7.49 32.81
C ASP A 3 5.67 8.42 32.44
N LEU A 4 5.87 9.33 31.49
CA LEU A 4 4.76 9.97 30.78
C LEU A 4 4.49 9.21 29.49
N GLU A 5 3.55 8.27 29.56
CA GLU A 5 2.88 7.70 28.40
C GLU A 5 2.18 8.82 27.60
N LEU A 6 2.62 9.03 26.36
CA LEU A 6 1.94 9.90 25.41
C LEU A 6 0.75 9.17 24.79
N THR A 7 -0.39 9.15 25.50
CA THR A 7 -1.65 8.61 24.98
C THR A 7 -2.24 9.61 23.97
N MET A 8 -1.96 9.41 22.68
CA MET A 8 -2.67 10.13 21.61
C MET A 8 -4.03 9.45 21.36
N ALA A 9 -5.07 9.97 22.03
CA ALA A 9 -6.45 9.64 21.70
C ALA A 9 -6.87 10.39 20.42
N ILE A 10 -7.11 9.65 19.33
CA ILE A 10 -7.72 10.19 18.12
C ILE A 10 -9.25 10.10 18.29
N GLN A 11 -9.85 11.23 18.68
CA GLN A 11 -11.30 11.39 18.67
C GLN A 11 -11.79 11.54 17.23
N GLY A 12 -12.72 10.65 16.87
CA GLY A 12 -13.36 10.61 15.56
C GLY A 12 -14.11 11.90 15.26
N LEU A 13 -13.87 12.42 14.06
CA LEU A 13 -14.65 13.50 13.47
C LEU A 13 -15.55 12.85 12.42
N SER A 14 -16.84 12.74 12.72
CA SER A 14 -17.88 12.51 11.72
C SER A 14 -18.13 13.80 10.95
N SER A 15 -18.27 13.64 9.64
CA SER A 15 -18.23 14.63 8.58
C SER A 15 -19.32 15.70 8.62
N THR A 16 -18.99 16.90 8.13
CA THR A 16 -19.92 17.71 7.31
C THR A 16 -19.19 18.20 6.04
N SER A 17 -20.00 18.42 5.01
CA SER A 17 -19.75 18.31 3.58
C SER A 17 -18.92 19.41 2.91
N GLY A 18 -18.26 19.04 1.81
CA GLY A 18 -18.20 19.87 0.60
C GLY A 18 -16.81 20.13 0.01
N SER A 19 -16.30 19.19 -0.79
CA SER A 19 -15.51 19.55 -1.98
C SER A 19 -15.33 18.33 -2.87
N GLU A 20 -15.76 18.46 -4.13
CA GLU A 20 -15.57 17.46 -5.18
C GLU A 20 -14.09 17.43 -5.57
N GLY A 21 -13.33 16.57 -4.89
CA GLY A 21 -12.00 16.16 -5.30
C GLY A 21 -11.98 14.64 -5.25
N GLY A 22 -11.71 14.00 -6.39
CA GLY A 22 -11.64 12.54 -6.53
C GLY A 22 -10.55 11.95 -5.64
N GLY A 23 -10.85 11.76 -4.37
CA GLY A 23 -10.04 10.99 -3.43
C GLY A 23 -10.37 9.53 -3.59
N CYS A 24 -9.37 8.72 -3.94
CA CYS A 24 -9.48 7.28 -3.82
C CYS A 24 -9.68 6.93 -2.33
N ASN A 25 -10.90 6.51 -1.96
CA ASN A 25 -11.21 6.12 -0.60
C ASN A 25 -10.38 4.89 -0.19
N MET A 26 -9.55 5.03 0.85
CA MET A 26 -8.66 3.98 1.38
C MET A 26 -9.41 2.78 1.99
N ARG A 27 -10.75 2.80 2.05
CA ARG A 27 -11.57 1.86 2.82
C ARG A 27 -12.13 0.68 2.02
N ASP A 28 -11.88 0.60 0.71
CA ASP A 28 -12.46 -0.44 -0.15
C ASP A 28 -11.49 -1.58 -0.53
N LEU A 29 -10.29 -1.65 0.05
CA LEU A 29 -9.29 -2.67 -0.29
C LEU A 29 -9.07 -3.64 0.87
N ASP A 30 -9.98 -4.59 1.03
CA ASP A 30 -9.74 -5.76 1.88
C ASP A 30 -8.60 -6.60 1.27
N MET A 31 -7.39 -6.39 1.80
CA MET A 31 -6.12 -6.91 1.29
C MET A 31 -5.95 -8.43 1.45
N ASN A 32 -6.93 -9.08 2.11
CA ASN A 32 -6.99 -10.54 2.27
C ASN A 32 -7.97 -11.21 1.28
N ARG A 33 -8.64 -10.44 0.41
CA ARG A 33 -9.57 -11.00 -0.57
C ARG A 33 -8.77 -11.57 -1.75
N PRO A 34 -8.84 -12.89 -2.04
CA PRO A 34 -8.22 -13.44 -3.23
C PRO A 34 -8.83 -12.77 -4.46
N ALA A 35 -7.98 -12.35 -5.40
CA ALA A 35 -8.41 -11.71 -6.63
C ALA A 35 -9.24 -12.69 -7.48
N SER A 36 -10.56 -12.52 -7.48
CA SER A 36 -11.44 -13.07 -8.50
C SER A 36 -11.46 -12.09 -9.68
N GLY A 37 -10.69 -12.40 -10.72
CA GLY A 37 -10.63 -11.68 -12.00
C GLY A 37 -10.47 -12.67 -13.15
N PRO A 38 -10.96 -12.35 -14.36
CA PRO A 38 -11.48 -13.32 -15.32
C PRO A 38 -10.38 -14.22 -15.90
N GLU A 39 -10.79 -15.45 -16.14
CA GLU A 39 -10.09 -16.48 -16.89
C GLU A 39 -9.60 -15.98 -18.27
N GLU A 40 -8.32 -15.59 -18.33
CA GLU A 40 -7.58 -15.40 -19.57
C GLU A 40 -7.10 -16.76 -20.08
N GLU A 41 -7.68 -17.18 -21.20
CA GLU A 41 -7.36 -18.37 -21.99
C GLU A 41 -5.87 -18.39 -22.38
N PHE A 42 -5.18 -19.48 -22.02
CA PHE A 42 -3.79 -19.72 -22.44
C PHE A 42 -3.74 -20.04 -23.95
N PRO A 43 -2.89 -19.36 -24.76
CA PRO A 43 -2.67 -19.78 -26.13
C PRO A 43 -1.81 -21.06 -26.13
N ALA A 44 -2.36 -22.10 -26.74
CA ALA A 44 -1.68 -23.34 -27.06
C ALA A 44 -0.80 -23.18 -28.32
N GLY A 45 0.43 -23.68 -28.24
CA GLY A 45 1.40 -23.81 -29.33
C GLY A 45 2.83 -23.73 -28.75
N SER A 46 3.75 -24.66 -28.95
CA SER A 46 3.95 -25.56 -30.08
C SER A 46 4.55 -26.90 -29.65
N GLU A 47 4.29 -27.88 -30.49
CA GLU A 47 4.80 -29.26 -30.48
C GLU A 47 6.32 -29.30 -30.60
N GLU A 48 6.95 -30.32 -29.98
CA GLU A 48 7.94 -31.19 -30.63
C GLU A 48 8.40 -32.31 -29.67
N GLU A 49 8.13 -33.54 -30.13
CA GLU A 49 8.95 -34.76 -30.07
C GLU A 49 9.03 -35.65 -28.81
N GLU A 50 9.00 -36.95 -29.13
CA GLU A 50 8.89 -38.14 -28.30
C GLU A 50 10.09 -38.45 -27.40
N GLY A 51 9.84 -39.33 -26.42
CA GLY A 51 10.75 -40.45 -26.17
C GLY A 51 11.49 -40.45 -24.83
N GLY A 52 11.19 -41.47 -24.00
CA GLY A 52 12.16 -42.04 -23.07
C GLY A 52 11.65 -42.31 -21.66
N ASP A 53 10.96 -43.42 -21.47
CA ASP A 53 10.90 -44.11 -20.18
C ASP A 53 12.33 -44.49 -19.75
N GLY A 54 12.64 -44.23 -18.48
CA GLY A 54 13.93 -44.54 -17.89
C GLY A 54 13.81 -44.61 -16.38
N ASP A 55 13.26 -45.72 -15.89
CA ASP A 55 13.46 -46.16 -14.52
C ASP A 55 14.95 -46.45 -14.31
N GLY A 56 15.51 -45.92 -13.23
CA GLY A 56 16.94 -45.96 -12.95
C GLY A 56 17.16 -45.67 -11.49
N ASP A 57 16.99 -46.71 -10.67
CA ASP A 57 17.58 -46.81 -9.34
C ASP A 57 19.10 -46.90 -9.49
N GLY A 58 19.83 -46.05 -8.80
CA GLY A 58 21.26 -45.89 -8.99
C GLY A 58 21.85 -44.87 -8.02
N ASP A 59 22.26 -45.39 -6.86
CA ASP A 59 23.16 -44.77 -5.90
C ASP A 59 24.45 -44.26 -6.59
N GLY A 60 24.92 -43.08 -6.19
CA GLY A 60 26.15 -42.48 -6.71
C GLY A 60 26.00 -41.00 -7.06
N GLY A 61 26.62 -40.14 -6.25
CA GLY A 61 26.61 -38.67 -6.32
C GLY A 61 26.51 -38.07 -7.71
N ASN A 62 25.29 -37.71 -8.10
CA ASN A 62 25.00 -36.95 -9.31
C ASN A 62 23.88 -35.97 -8.97
N ARG A 63 24.03 -34.68 -9.29
CA ARG A 63 22.96 -33.70 -9.04
C ARG A 63 21.69 -34.24 -9.69
N PRO A 64 20.54 -34.28 -8.99
CA PRO A 64 19.33 -34.84 -9.55
C PRO A 64 19.00 -34.11 -10.84
N LYS A 65 18.94 -34.87 -11.95
CA LYS A 65 18.49 -34.36 -13.25
C LYS A 65 17.15 -33.65 -13.04
N LYS A 66 17.05 -32.42 -13.52
CA LYS A 66 15.86 -31.59 -13.35
C LYS A 66 14.67 -32.34 -13.95
N LEU A 67 13.68 -32.66 -13.10
CA LEU A 67 12.47 -33.35 -13.54
C LEU A 67 11.78 -32.53 -14.64
N ARG A 68 11.59 -33.13 -15.81
CA ARG A 68 10.73 -32.62 -16.86
C ARG A 68 9.39 -33.33 -16.73
N LEU A 69 8.33 -32.56 -16.53
CA LEU A 69 6.96 -33.07 -16.49
C LEU A 69 6.37 -33.00 -17.90
N SER A 70 5.54 -33.98 -18.27
CA SER A 70 4.74 -33.88 -19.49
C SER A 70 3.68 -32.78 -19.36
N ARG A 71 3.13 -32.33 -20.50
CA ARG A 71 2.05 -31.34 -20.51
C ARG A 71 0.84 -31.83 -19.70
N GLU A 72 0.42 -33.07 -19.91
CA GLU A 72 -0.68 -33.68 -19.15
C GLU A 72 -0.40 -33.73 -17.64
N GLN A 73 0.82 -34.13 -17.25
CA GLN A 73 1.21 -34.15 -15.84
C GLN A 73 1.13 -32.74 -15.21
N SER A 74 1.63 -31.73 -15.93
CA SER A 74 1.57 -30.35 -15.46
C SER A 74 0.14 -29.83 -15.30
N LEU A 75 -0.75 -30.15 -16.24
CA LEU A 75 -2.15 -29.74 -16.20
C LEU A 75 -2.88 -30.31 -14.98
N LEU A 76 -2.71 -31.61 -14.72
CA LEU A 76 -3.33 -32.27 -13.56
C LEU A 76 -2.79 -31.75 -12.21
N LEU A 77 -1.49 -31.43 -12.14
CA LEU A 77 -0.90 -30.79 -10.97
C LEU A 77 -1.48 -29.39 -10.74
N GLU A 78 -1.67 -28.60 -11.80
CA GLU A 78 -2.26 -27.26 -11.74
C GLU A 78 -3.74 -27.27 -11.38
N GLU A 79 -4.52 -28.21 -11.92
CA GLU A 79 -5.92 -28.41 -11.54
C GLU A 79 -6.05 -28.79 -10.06
N SER A 80 -5.26 -29.76 -9.60
CA SER A 80 -5.23 -30.12 -8.18
C SER A 80 -4.82 -28.95 -7.30
N PHE A 81 -3.86 -28.12 -7.74
CA PHE A 81 -3.39 -26.96 -6.99
C PHE A 81 -4.44 -25.86 -6.90
N ARG A 82 -5.22 -25.63 -7.97
CA ARG A 82 -6.34 -24.68 -7.95
C ARG A 82 -7.39 -25.07 -6.91
N LEU A 83 -7.67 -26.36 -6.76
CA LEU A 83 -8.61 -26.86 -5.75
C LEU A 83 -8.05 -26.77 -4.33
N ASN A 84 -6.77 -27.14 -4.13
CA ASN A 84 -6.11 -27.05 -2.84
C ASN A 84 -4.60 -26.81 -3.00
N GLN A 85 -4.12 -25.68 -2.47
CA GLN A 85 -2.70 -25.30 -2.54
C GLN A 85 -1.80 -26.09 -1.58
N THR A 86 -2.40 -26.86 -0.67
CA THR A 86 -1.73 -27.75 0.29
C THR A 86 -2.18 -29.19 0.07
N LEU A 87 -1.23 -30.12 0.00
CA LEU A 87 -1.55 -31.54 -0.17
C LEU A 87 -1.51 -32.27 1.17
N ASN A 88 -2.62 -32.95 1.49
CA ASN A 88 -2.62 -33.94 2.56
C ASN A 88 -1.87 -35.21 2.12
N PRO A 89 -1.33 -36.03 3.03
CA PRO A 89 -0.56 -37.24 2.68
C PRO A 89 -1.30 -38.19 1.72
N LYS A 90 -2.59 -38.45 1.99
CA LYS A 90 -3.43 -39.32 1.15
C LYS A 90 -3.67 -38.76 -0.25
N GLN A 91 -3.87 -37.44 -0.36
CA GLN A 91 -4.03 -36.77 -1.66
C GLN A 91 -2.72 -36.79 -2.45
N LYS A 92 -1.59 -36.56 -1.77
CA LYS A 92 -0.25 -36.64 -2.36
C LYS A 92 0.02 -38.04 -2.92
N GLU A 93 -0.28 -39.09 -2.17
CA GLU A 93 -0.14 -40.47 -2.62
C GLU A 93 -1.02 -40.76 -3.83
N THR A 94 -2.30 -40.38 -3.77
CA THR A 94 -3.26 -40.60 -4.87
C THR A 94 -2.82 -39.89 -6.15
N LEU A 95 -2.37 -38.63 -6.03
CA LEU A 95 -1.91 -37.82 -7.14
C LEU A 95 -0.59 -38.34 -7.72
N ALA A 96 0.33 -38.77 -6.86
CA ALA A 96 1.59 -39.41 -7.27
C ALA A 96 1.33 -40.67 -8.09
N SER A 97 0.43 -41.54 -7.63
CA SER A 97 0.03 -42.76 -8.36
C SER A 97 -0.65 -42.44 -9.69
N LYS A 98 -1.58 -41.46 -9.72
CA LYS A 98 -2.27 -41.04 -10.94
C LYS A 98 -1.29 -40.50 -12.01
N LEU A 99 -0.27 -39.76 -11.58
CA LEU A 99 0.71 -39.12 -12.46
C LEU A 99 1.93 -39.99 -12.78
N ARG A 100 2.03 -41.18 -12.15
CA ARG A 100 3.23 -42.04 -12.18
C ARG A 100 4.50 -41.29 -11.78
N LEU A 101 4.41 -40.48 -10.73
CA LEU A 101 5.52 -39.71 -10.16
C LEU A 101 5.81 -40.17 -8.72
N ARG A 102 7.03 -39.92 -8.23
CA ARG A 102 7.35 -40.12 -6.82
C ARG A 102 6.63 -39.08 -5.97
N GLN A 103 6.13 -39.46 -4.79
CA GLN A 103 5.47 -38.53 -3.86
C GLN A 103 6.32 -37.26 -3.58
N ARG A 104 7.64 -37.42 -3.50
CA ARG A 104 8.57 -36.29 -3.31
C ARG A 104 8.57 -35.31 -4.47
N GLN A 105 8.41 -35.77 -5.71
CA GLN A 105 8.36 -34.90 -6.89
C GLN A 105 7.09 -34.04 -6.87
N VAL A 106 5.95 -34.64 -6.53
CA VAL A 106 4.68 -33.93 -6.34
C VAL A 106 4.82 -32.90 -5.21
N GLU A 107 5.40 -33.28 -4.08
CA GLU A 107 5.64 -32.37 -2.95
C GLU A 107 6.49 -31.16 -3.34
N VAL A 108 7.64 -31.40 -3.99
CA VAL A 108 8.55 -30.33 -4.45
C VAL A 108 7.88 -29.46 -5.49
N TRP A 109 7.08 -30.02 -6.39
CA TRP A 109 6.32 -29.24 -7.35
C TRP A 109 5.35 -28.28 -6.66
N PHE A 110 4.59 -28.76 -5.66
CA PHE A 110 3.67 -27.92 -4.88
C PHE A 110 4.40 -26.82 -4.09
N GLN A 111 5.55 -27.15 -3.48
CA GLN A 111 6.40 -26.16 -2.82
C GLN A 111 6.88 -25.08 -3.79
N ASN A 112 7.42 -25.48 -4.95
CA ASN A 112 7.89 -24.55 -5.99
C ASN A 112 6.75 -23.73 -6.60
N ARG A 113 5.55 -24.31 -6.71
CA ARG A 113 4.37 -23.59 -7.18
C ARG A 113 3.98 -22.49 -6.18
N ARG A 114 3.87 -22.81 -4.89
CA ARG A 114 3.61 -21.81 -3.84
C ARG A 114 4.68 -20.73 -3.78
N ALA A 115 5.96 -21.11 -3.86
CA ALA A 115 7.06 -20.15 -3.86
C ALA A 115 6.95 -19.16 -5.04
N ARG A 116 6.66 -19.65 -6.25
CA ARG A 116 6.46 -18.80 -7.44
C ARG A 116 5.24 -17.91 -7.33
N THR A 117 4.12 -18.42 -6.80
CA THR A 117 2.93 -17.60 -6.57
C THR A 117 3.22 -16.48 -5.57
N LYS A 118 3.88 -16.80 -4.45
CA LYS A 118 4.27 -15.80 -3.45
C LYS A 118 5.23 -14.77 -4.03
N LEU A 119 6.22 -15.19 -4.81
CA LEU A 119 7.15 -14.28 -5.48
C LEU A 119 6.42 -13.29 -6.39
N LYS A 120 5.56 -13.80 -7.29
CA LYS A 120 4.75 -12.96 -8.18
C LYS A 120 3.88 -11.97 -7.39
N GLN A 121 3.27 -12.42 -6.30
CA GLN A 121 2.48 -11.57 -5.42
C GLN A 121 3.34 -10.43 -4.84
N THR A 122 4.51 -10.75 -4.28
CA THR A 122 5.41 -9.74 -3.70
C THR A 122 5.96 -8.76 -4.74
N GLU A 123 6.21 -9.22 -5.97
CA GLU A 123 6.63 -8.35 -7.09
C GLU A 123 5.53 -7.34 -7.42
N MET A 124 4.28 -7.81 -7.53
CA MET A 124 3.12 -6.95 -7.78
C MET A 124 2.88 -5.94 -6.65
N GLU A 125 2.99 -6.38 -5.39
CA GLU A 125 2.90 -5.49 -4.22
C GLU A 125 3.98 -4.42 -4.22
N CYS A 126 5.21 -4.79 -4.59
CA CYS A 126 6.33 -3.85 -4.70
C CYS A 126 6.06 -2.78 -5.78
N GLU A 127 5.58 -3.19 -6.95
CA GLU A 127 5.21 -2.27 -8.03
C GLU A 127 4.06 -1.34 -7.64
N TYR A 128 3.05 -1.87 -6.95
CA TYR A 128 1.95 -1.06 -6.43
C TYR A 128 2.46 -0.01 -5.43
N LEU A 129 3.25 -0.41 -4.44
CA LEU A 129 3.80 0.50 -3.43
C LEU A 129 4.70 1.57 -4.06
N LYS A 130 5.53 1.22 -5.06
CA LYS A 130 6.32 2.20 -5.82
C LYS A 130 5.45 3.25 -6.49
N ARG A 131 4.35 2.83 -7.12
CA ARG A 131 3.40 3.75 -7.77
C ARG A 131 2.75 4.68 -6.75
N CYS A 132 2.25 4.15 -5.64
CA CYS A 132 1.67 4.95 -4.56
C CYS A 132 2.67 5.95 -3.98
N PHE A 133 3.91 5.53 -3.75
CA PHE A 133 4.97 6.41 -3.28
C PHE A 133 5.24 7.55 -4.26
N GLY A 134 5.30 7.25 -5.58
CA GLY A 134 5.48 8.26 -6.61
C GLY A 134 4.36 9.30 -6.61
N LEU A 135 3.10 8.86 -6.53
CA LEU A 135 1.94 9.75 -6.45
C LEU A 135 1.96 10.61 -5.20
N LEU A 136 2.19 10.00 -4.02
CA LEU A 136 2.24 10.72 -2.77
C LEU A 136 3.41 11.73 -2.72
N THR A 137 4.52 11.42 -3.38
CA THR A 137 5.65 12.34 -3.51
C THR A 137 5.27 13.56 -4.34
N GLU A 138 4.60 13.37 -5.47
CA GLU A 138 4.18 14.48 -6.33
C GLU A 138 3.11 15.34 -5.65
N GLU A 139 2.13 14.71 -4.98
CA GLU A 139 1.12 15.42 -4.19
C GLU A 139 1.75 16.23 -3.05
N ASN A 140 2.72 15.68 -2.33
CA ASN A 140 3.47 16.42 -1.32
C ASN A 140 4.22 17.62 -1.91
N ARG A 141 4.88 17.45 -3.06
CA ARG A 141 5.54 18.56 -3.76
C ARG A 141 4.55 19.62 -4.22
N ARG A 142 3.37 19.23 -4.69
CA ARG A 142 2.30 20.18 -5.07
C ARG A 142 1.84 20.97 -3.85
N LEU A 143 1.50 20.29 -2.77
CA LEU A 143 1.05 20.94 -1.52
C LEU A 143 2.14 21.86 -0.94
N GLN A 144 3.41 21.48 -1.01
CA GLN A 144 4.51 22.34 -0.58
C GLN A 144 4.59 23.63 -1.40
N ARG A 145 4.40 23.55 -2.73
CA ARG A 145 4.32 24.74 -3.59
C ARG A 145 3.15 25.63 -3.22
N GLU A 146 1.96 25.05 -3.04
CA GLU A 146 0.76 25.79 -2.62
C GLU A 146 0.96 26.47 -1.25
N VAL A 147 1.59 25.77 -0.30
CA VAL A 147 1.91 26.34 1.02
C VAL A 147 2.86 27.53 0.90
N GLU A 148 3.90 27.42 0.07
CA GLU A 148 4.87 28.50 -0.12
C GLU A 148 4.24 29.71 -0.82
N GLU A 149 3.40 29.47 -1.84
CA GLU A 149 2.64 30.52 -2.51
C GLU A 149 1.71 31.25 -1.53
N LEU A 150 0.94 30.50 -0.72
CA LEU A 150 0.08 31.09 0.31
C LEU A 150 0.86 31.83 1.38
N ARG A 151 2.07 31.40 1.72
CA ARG A 151 2.97 32.13 2.63
C ARG A 151 3.47 33.43 1.99
N GLY A 152 3.81 33.43 0.71
CA GLY A 152 4.19 34.62 -0.04
C GLY A 152 3.04 35.62 -0.23
N LEU A 153 1.82 35.11 -0.42
CA LEU A 153 0.60 35.91 -0.54
C LEU A 153 0.05 36.42 0.79
N ARG A 154 0.53 35.90 1.94
CA ARG A 154 0.31 36.54 3.24
C ARG A 154 1.14 37.83 3.27
N VAL A 155 0.54 38.86 2.67
CA VAL A 155 0.92 40.28 2.77
C VAL A 155 1.24 40.59 4.22
N ALA A 156 2.30 41.38 4.43
CA ALA A 156 2.69 41.91 5.74
C ALA A 156 1.45 42.28 6.59
N PRO A 157 1.49 42.09 7.92
CA PRO A 157 0.35 42.33 8.80
C PRO A 157 -0.33 43.65 8.40
N PRO A 158 -1.66 43.69 8.23
CA PRO A 158 -2.34 44.89 7.78
C PRO A 158 -1.89 46.04 8.68
N THR A 159 -1.13 46.96 8.10
CA THR A 159 -0.59 48.09 8.84
C THR A 159 -1.73 49.05 9.04
N VAL A 160 -2.38 48.94 10.19
CA VAL A 160 -3.46 49.84 10.56
C VAL A 160 -2.85 51.21 10.83
N LEU A 161 -3.19 52.19 9.99
CA LEU A 161 -2.75 53.56 10.16
C LEU A 161 -3.61 54.26 11.22
N SER A 162 -2.98 55.08 12.06
CA SER A 162 -3.69 55.95 12.99
C SER A 162 -4.63 56.90 12.22
N PRO A 163 -5.92 57.03 12.63
CA PRO A 163 -6.86 57.96 12.00
C PRO A 163 -6.41 59.43 12.07
N VAL A 164 -5.61 59.77 13.08
CA VAL A 164 -5.19 61.15 13.37
C VAL A 164 -3.85 61.48 12.73
N THR A 165 -2.85 60.62 12.92
CA THR A 165 -1.47 60.91 12.50
C THR A 165 -1.09 60.23 11.19
N ARG A 166 -1.96 59.36 10.65
CA ARG A 166 -1.70 58.53 9.46
C ARG A 166 -0.41 57.71 9.52
N ARG A 167 0.12 57.45 10.72
CA ARG A 167 1.31 56.63 10.95
C ARG A 167 0.94 55.18 11.28
N PRO A 168 1.79 54.19 10.94
CA PRO A 168 1.65 52.80 11.37
C PRO A 168 1.48 52.67 12.89
N MET A 169 0.44 51.97 13.34
CA MET A 169 0.23 51.67 14.76
C MET A 169 1.02 50.40 15.16
N PRO A 170 1.68 50.37 16.34
CA PRO A 170 2.38 49.19 16.81
C PRO A 170 1.39 48.07 17.17
N ALA A 171 1.83 46.80 17.10
CA ALA A 171 0.99 45.65 17.41
C ALA A 171 0.43 45.67 18.85
N SER A 172 1.16 46.30 19.79
CA SER A 172 0.71 46.52 21.18
C SER A 172 -0.51 47.43 21.30
N ALA A 173 -0.86 48.18 20.26
CA ALA A 173 -2.08 49.01 20.22
C ALA A 173 -3.35 48.18 19.97
N PHE A 174 -3.23 46.87 19.71
CA PHE A 174 -4.35 45.98 19.46
C PHE A 174 -4.35 44.81 20.46
N THR A 175 -5.53 44.54 21.03
CA THR A 175 -5.76 43.38 21.90
C THR A 175 -6.82 42.49 21.29
N MET A 176 -6.59 41.18 21.32
CA MET A 176 -7.57 40.16 20.93
C MET A 176 -8.56 39.92 22.06
N CYS A 177 -9.86 40.02 21.78
CA CYS A 177 -10.88 39.67 22.77
C CYS A 177 -10.99 38.14 22.90
N PRO A 178 -10.72 37.54 24.07
CA PRO A 178 -10.72 36.09 24.24
C PRO A 178 -12.11 35.44 24.10
N ARG A 179 -13.19 36.23 24.18
CA ARG A 179 -14.58 35.73 24.10
C ARG A 179 -15.11 35.62 22.66
N CYS A 180 -14.61 36.44 21.73
CA CYS A 180 -15.11 36.46 20.34
C CYS A 180 -14.01 36.51 19.28
N GLN A 181 -12.73 36.44 19.69
CA GLN A 181 -11.54 36.47 18.83
C GLN A 181 -11.49 37.65 17.85
N ARG A 182 -12.12 38.79 18.18
CA ARG A 182 -12.01 40.03 17.40
C ARG A 182 -10.90 40.94 17.91
N LEU A 183 -10.25 41.64 16.98
CA LEU A 183 -9.23 42.66 17.25
C LEU A 183 -9.90 43.97 17.67
N SER A 184 -9.46 44.56 18.79
CA SER A 184 -9.89 45.88 19.28
C SER A 184 -8.70 46.75 19.62
N MET A 185 -8.82 48.08 19.49
CA MET A 185 -7.79 49.02 19.91
C MET A 185 -7.66 49.02 21.45
N ALA A 186 -6.43 48.93 21.95
CA ALA A 186 -6.15 49.06 23.38
C ALA A 186 -6.48 50.48 23.83
N ALA A 187 -7.30 50.61 24.87
CA ALA A 187 -7.62 51.91 25.46
C ALA A 187 -6.34 52.52 26.07
N ALA A 188 -6.05 53.78 25.73
CA ALA A 188 -4.93 54.51 26.33
C ALA A 188 -5.07 54.55 27.86
N PRO A 189 -3.98 54.40 28.63
CA PRO A 189 -4.06 54.57 30.08
C PRO A 189 -4.55 56.00 30.38
N PRO A 190 -5.40 56.20 31.40
CA PRO A 190 -5.83 57.53 31.78
C PRO A 190 -4.60 58.36 32.13
N SER A 191 -4.44 59.48 31.42
CA SER A 191 -3.43 60.48 31.74
C SER A 191 -3.61 60.88 33.20
N ALA A 192 -2.66 60.52 34.05
CA ALA A 192 -2.57 61.05 35.40
C ALA A 192 -2.30 62.56 35.26
N ALA A 193 -3.37 63.35 35.32
CA ALA A 193 -3.29 64.78 35.48
C ALA A 193 -2.71 65.05 36.89
N ALA A 194 -1.60 65.79 36.90
CA ALA A 194 -0.90 66.27 38.08
C ALA A 194 -1.77 67.24 38.91
#